data_AF-A0AAN7Q5C7-F1
#
_entry.id   AF-A0AAN7Q5C7-F1
#
_cell.length_a   1.000
_cell.length_b   1.000
_cell.length_c   1.000
_cell.angle_alpha   90.00
_cell.angle_beta   90.00
_cell.angle_gamma   90.00
#
_symmetry.space_group_name_H-M   'P 1'
#
loop_
_entity.id
_entity.type
_entity.pdbx_description
1 polymer ?
#
loop_
_entity_poly.entity_id
_entity_poly.type
_entity_poly.pdbx_seq_one_letter_code
_entity_poly.pdbx_strand_id
1 'polypeptide(L)'
;MSCLLARECNCCYLIQLIRIEVRVPEYGWTTQKVFHLMNFIVNGVRAIMFGFHTGVFLLLPKLLTWILLELPGLLFFSTYTLLVLFWAEIYHQARSLPTDKLRIVYISVNTGMYFIQACIWIYLWIDYSTVVQFIGNIFMAGVSIIAALGFLLYGGRLFFMLRRFPIESKGRRKKLHEVGSVTAICFTCFIIRCVVVLVSVFDSKDASLDVLYHPVLNLIYYTLVEVLPSALVLYILRKLPPKRVSAQYHPIR
;
A
#
# COMPACT_ATOMS: atom_id res chain seq x y z
N MET A 1 -12.46 -12.47 13.43
CA MET A 1 -12.38 -12.60 11.95
C MET A 1 -11.27 -11.74 11.35
N SER A 2 -11.26 -10.41 11.55
CA SER A 2 -10.26 -9.52 10.94
C SER A 2 -8.81 -9.71 11.39
N CYS A 3 -8.55 -10.01 12.67
CA CYS A 3 -7.21 -10.36 13.15
C CYS A 3 -6.70 -11.66 12.50
N LEU A 4 -7.58 -12.64 12.31
CA LEU A 4 -7.26 -13.91 11.64
C LEU A 4 -6.92 -13.67 10.16
N LEU A 5 -7.75 -12.88 9.47
CA LEU A 5 -7.51 -12.49 8.07
C LEU A 5 -6.21 -11.70 7.90
N ALA A 6 -5.92 -10.74 8.79
CA ALA A 6 -4.67 -9.99 8.76
C ALA A 6 -3.46 -10.90 9.00
N ARG A 7 -3.54 -11.85 9.93
CA ARG A 7 -2.49 -12.85 10.18
C ARG A 7 -2.27 -13.77 8.96
N GLU A 8 -3.34 -14.28 8.37
CA GLU A 8 -3.28 -15.12 7.18
C GLU A 8 -2.68 -14.36 5.98
N CYS A 9 -3.13 -13.13 5.76
CA CYS A 9 -2.59 -12.23 4.74
C CYS A 9 -1.10 -11.99 4.98
N ASN A 10 -0.71 -11.71 6.22
CA ASN A 10 0.67 -11.49 6.63
C ASN A 10 1.56 -12.70 6.34
N CYS A 11 1.13 -13.90 6.75
CA CYS A 11 1.82 -15.15 6.44
C CYS A 11 1.96 -15.35 4.93
N CYS A 12 0.91 -15.07 4.15
CA CYS A 12 0.97 -15.18 2.69
C CYS A 12 2.02 -14.23 2.08
N TYR A 13 2.15 -12.99 2.58
CA TYR A 13 3.16 -12.04 2.13
C TYR A 13 4.59 -12.52 2.44
N LEU A 14 4.83 -13.04 3.65
CA LEU A 14 6.13 -13.61 4.03
C LEU A 14 6.49 -14.82 3.19
N ILE A 15 5.55 -15.74 2.98
CA ILE A 15 5.73 -16.92 2.14
C ILE A 15 6.07 -16.49 0.70
N GLN A 16 5.36 -15.50 0.15
CA GLN A 16 5.65 -14.99 -1.19
C GLN A 16 7.04 -14.37 -1.29
N LEU A 17 7.46 -13.59 -0.28
CA LEU A 17 8.81 -13.02 -0.21
C LEU A 17 9.88 -14.12 -0.23
N ILE A 18 9.75 -15.13 0.64
CA ILE A 18 10.69 -16.26 0.72
C ILE A 18 10.73 -17.02 -0.61
N ARG A 19 9.56 -17.28 -1.22
CA ARG A 19 9.48 -17.97 -2.51
C ARG A 19 10.18 -17.19 -3.63
N ILE A 20 10.11 -15.87 -3.62
CA ILE A 20 10.81 -15.03 -4.60
C ILE A 20 12.31 -15.05 -4.33
N GLU A 21 12.74 -14.91 -3.07
CA GLU A 21 14.16 -14.95 -2.69
C GLU A 21 14.84 -16.25 -3.10
N VAL A 22 14.22 -17.39 -2.78
CA VAL A 22 14.74 -18.72 -3.13
C VAL A 22 14.70 -18.97 -4.65
N ARG A 23 13.75 -18.37 -5.37
CA ARG A 23 13.59 -18.57 -6.82
C ARG A 23 14.65 -17.81 -7.63
N VAL A 24 15.01 -16.61 -7.19
CA VAL A 24 15.85 -15.64 -7.91
C VAL A 24 16.75 -14.85 -6.93
N PRO A 25 17.71 -15.52 -6.24
CA PRO A 25 18.61 -14.85 -5.30
C PRO A 25 19.55 -13.84 -5.99
N GLU A 26 19.90 -14.08 -7.25
CA GLU A 26 20.86 -13.26 -8.01
C GLU A 26 20.38 -11.84 -8.33
N TYR A 27 19.08 -11.56 -8.25
CA TYR A 27 18.51 -10.24 -8.57
C TYR A 27 18.50 -9.27 -7.37
N GLY A 28 19.04 -9.67 -6.22
CA GLY A 28 19.06 -8.84 -5.01
C GLY A 28 17.67 -8.34 -4.60
N TRP A 29 17.60 -7.15 -3.98
CA TRP A 29 16.34 -6.55 -3.52
C TRP A 29 15.60 -5.82 -4.66
N THR A 30 14.62 -6.50 -5.26
CA THR A 30 13.76 -5.93 -6.30
C THR A 30 12.56 -5.19 -5.71
N THR A 31 11.95 -4.28 -6.50
CA THR A 31 10.73 -3.56 -6.13
C THR A 31 9.60 -4.49 -5.67
N GLN A 32 9.50 -5.68 -6.27
CA GLN A 32 8.54 -6.70 -5.87
C GLN A 32 8.83 -7.28 -4.47
N LYS A 33 10.08 -7.59 -4.15
CA LYS A 33 10.48 -8.06 -2.80
C LYS A 33 10.18 -6.99 -1.75
N VAL A 34 10.51 -5.73 -2.04
CA VAL A 34 10.20 -4.59 -1.17
C VAL A 34 8.68 -4.44 -0.98
N PHE A 35 7.88 -4.53 -2.05
CA PHE A 35 6.42 -4.48 -1.96
C PHE A 35 5.85 -5.56 -1.03
N HIS A 36 6.34 -6.80 -1.11
CA HIS A 36 5.88 -7.87 -0.22
C HIS A 36 6.34 -7.66 1.23
N LEU A 37 7.58 -7.19 1.44
CA LEU A 37 8.09 -6.87 2.76
C LEU A 37 7.28 -5.75 3.43
N MET A 38 6.98 -4.66 2.71
CA MET A 38 6.22 -3.55 3.28
C MET A 38 4.78 -3.97 3.60
N ASN A 39 4.13 -4.76 2.75
CA ASN A 39 2.81 -5.33 3.07
C ASN A 39 2.85 -6.28 4.28
N PHE A 40 3.90 -7.09 4.43
CA PHE A 40 4.09 -7.90 5.63
C PHE A 40 4.16 -7.01 6.89
N ILE A 41 4.92 -5.91 6.84
CA ILE A 41 4.98 -4.98 7.97
C ILE A 41 3.61 -4.35 8.24
N VAL A 42 2.93 -3.81 7.22
CA VAL A 42 1.60 -3.17 7.37
C VAL A 42 0.57 -4.12 7.97
N ASN A 43 0.41 -5.31 7.38
CA ASN A 43 -0.58 -6.30 7.84
C ASN A 43 -0.18 -6.88 9.20
N GLY A 44 1.12 -7.04 9.48
CA GLY A 44 1.63 -7.47 10.77
C GLY A 44 1.31 -6.49 11.90
N VAL A 45 1.55 -5.18 11.69
CA VAL A 45 1.22 -4.14 12.68
C VAL A 45 -0.29 -4.13 12.94
N ARG A 46 -1.13 -4.20 11.90
CA ARG A 46 -2.59 -4.28 12.06
C ARG A 46 -3.04 -5.54 12.81
N ALA A 47 -2.44 -6.69 12.53
CA ALA A 47 -2.73 -7.94 13.22
C ALA A 47 -2.40 -7.85 14.72
N ILE A 48 -1.30 -7.19 15.09
CA ILE A 48 -0.93 -6.95 16.49
C ILE A 48 -1.94 -6.01 17.15
N MET A 49 -2.26 -4.88 16.51
CA MET A 49 -3.22 -3.90 17.05
C MET A 49 -4.59 -4.52 17.35
N PHE A 50 -5.15 -5.28 16.41
CA PHE A 50 -6.46 -5.92 16.61
C PHE A 50 -6.39 -7.18 17.46
N GLY A 51 -5.27 -7.90 17.45
CA GLY A 51 -5.08 -9.10 18.27
C GLY A 51 -4.88 -8.81 19.76
N PHE A 52 -4.29 -7.65 20.08
CA PHE A 52 -3.99 -7.24 21.45
C PHE A 52 -4.68 -5.92 21.80
N HIS A 53 -5.84 -5.64 21.21
CA HIS A 53 -6.56 -4.37 21.33
C HIS A 53 -6.60 -3.84 22.78
N THR A 54 -7.12 -4.63 23.72
CA THR A 54 -7.21 -4.23 25.12
C THR A 54 -5.84 -3.89 25.72
N GLY A 55 -4.80 -4.69 25.50
CA GLY A 55 -3.46 -4.43 26.02
C GLY A 55 -2.78 -3.23 25.35
N VAL A 56 -2.92 -3.09 24.04
CA VAL A 56 -2.29 -2.03 23.24
C VAL A 56 -2.92 -0.67 23.54
N PHE A 57 -4.25 -0.57 23.64
CA PHE A 57 -4.93 0.71 23.79
C PHE A 57 -5.05 1.18 25.25
N LEU A 58 -4.96 0.27 26.25
CA LEU A 58 -5.01 0.63 27.68
C LEU A 58 -3.64 0.83 28.32
N LEU A 59 -2.58 0.14 27.85
CA LEU A 59 -1.26 0.19 28.50
C LEU A 59 -0.28 1.15 27.81
N LEU A 60 -0.57 1.58 26.58
CA LEU A 60 0.32 2.48 25.85
C LEU A 60 0.01 3.95 26.15
N PRO A 61 1.04 4.81 26.22
CA PRO A 61 0.85 6.25 26.24
C PRO A 61 0.02 6.70 25.04
N LYS A 62 -0.85 7.70 25.22
CA LYS A 62 -1.74 8.23 24.17
C LYS A 62 -1.03 8.53 22.85
N LEU A 63 0.18 9.08 22.91
CA LEU A 63 1.01 9.35 21.73
C LEU A 63 1.31 8.08 20.94
N LEU A 64 1.74 7.02 21.61
CA LEU A 64 2.12 5.77 20.94
C LEU A 64 0.90 5.10 20.31
N THR A 65 -0.27 5.21 20.95
CA THR A 65 -1.55 4.77 20.39
C THR A 65 -1.87 5.46 19.06
N TRP A 66 -1.68 6.78 18.97
CA TRP A 66 -1.93 7.55 17.75
C TRP A 66 -0.94 7.20 16.64
N ILE A 67 0.35 7.14 16.96
CA ILE A 67 1.39 6.71 16.02
C ILE A 67 1.05 5.31 15.50
N LEU A 68 0.70 4.38 16.38
CA LEU A 68 0.39 3.01 16.02
C LEU A 68 -0.87 2.91 15.13
N LEU A 69 -1.80 3.85 15.25
CA LEU A 69 -3.00 3.93 14.41
C LEU A 69 -2.74 4.47 13.00
N GLU A 70 -1.94 5.53 12.91
CA GLU A 70 -1.72 6.28 11.66
C GLU A 70 -0.53 5.75 10.85
N LEU A 71 0.51 5.22 11.52
CA LEU A 71 1.71 4.68 10.87
C LEU A 71 1.41 3.57 9.85
N PRO A 72 0.54 2.58 10.10
CA PRO A 72 0.20 1.58 9.08
C PRO A 72 -0.47 2.21 7.86
N GLY A 73 -1.20 3.31 8.05
CA GLY A 73 -1.78 4.09 6.97
C GLY A 73 -0.72 4.75 6.07
N LEU A 74 0.30 5.35 6.67
CA LEU A 74 1.45 5.90 5.92
C LEU A 74 2.25 4.80 5.22
N LEU A 75 2.52 3.70 5.91
CA LEU A 75 3.21 2.55 5.33
C LEU A 75 2.41 1.96 4.16
N PHE A 76 1.08 1.89 4.28
CA PHE A 76 0.19 1.49 3.19
C PHE A 76 0.31 2.45 2.00
N PHE A 77 0.30 3.77 2.23
CA PHE A 77 0.57 4.76 1.18
C PHE A 77 1.92 4.49 0.48
N SER A 78 3.01 4.33 1.23
CA SER A 78 4.35 4.07 0.67
C SER A 78 4.41 2.77 -0.13
N THR A 79 3.75 1.73 0.36
CA THR A 79 3.68 0.40 -0.26
C THR A 79 2.98 0.47 -1.60
N TYR A 80 1.86 1.17 -1.66
CA TYR A 80 1.04 1.22 -2.87
C TYR A 80 1.53 2.28 -3.87
N THR A 81 2.18 3.35 -3.41
CA THR A 81 2.90 4.27 -4.31
C THR A 81 4.17 3.64 -4.87
N LEU A 82 4.77 2.64 -4.21
CA LEU A 82 5.85 1.81 -4.78
C LEU A 82 5.35 1.00 -5.98
N LEU A 83 4.12 0.49 -5.91
CA LEU A 83 3.47 -0.19 -7.03
C LEU A 83 3.19 0.79 -8.19
N VAL A 84 2.76 2.02 -7.88
CA VAL A 84 2.61 3.10 -8.88
C VAL A 84 3.95 3.42 -9.53
N LEU A 85 5.03 3.55 -8.75
CA LEU A 85 6.39 3.73 -9.26
C LEU A 85 6.77 2.59 -10.21
N PHE A 86 6.54 1.33 -9.80
CA PHE A 86 6.83 0.17 -10.64
C PHE A 86 6.07 0.22 -11.98
N TRP A 87 4.80 0.61 -11.97
CA TRP A 87 4.03 0.77 -13.20
C TRP A 87 4.49 1.95 -14.05
N ALA A 88 4.92 3.04 -13.42
CA ALA A 88 5.51 4.18 -14.10
C ALA A 88 6.83 3.79 -14.80
N GLU A 89 7.68 3.00 -14.12
CA GLU A 89 8.92 2.46 -14.71
C GLU A 89 8.62 1.60 -15.93
N ILE A 90 7.67 0.66 -15.85
CA ILE A 90 7.28 -0.18 -17.00
C ILE A 90 6.76 0.69 -18.16
N TYR A 91 5.93 1.68 -17.86
CA TYR A 91 5.38 2.59 -18.87
C TYR A 91 6.48 3.41 -19.55
N HIS A 92 7.41 3.98 -18.78
CA HIS A 92 8.54 4.74 -19.30
C HIS A 92 9.47 3.86 -20.15
N GLN A 93 9.82 2.66 -19.66
CA GLN A 93 10.65 1.70 -20.39
C GLN A 93 10.04 1.30 -21.74
N ALA A 94 8.73 1.02 -21.77
CA ALA A 94 8.01 0.68 -23.00
C ALA A 94 7.93 1.85 -24.01
N ARG A 95 8.22 3.08 -23.57
CA ARG A 95 8.25 4.31 -24.37
C ARG A 95 9.66 4.86 -24.57
N SER A 96 10.68 4.12 -24.12
CA SER A 96 12.09 4.55 -24.20
C SER A 96 12.37 5.88 -23.47
N LEU A 97 11.58 6.19 -22.44
CA LEU A 97 11.71 7.39 -21.62
C LEU A 97 12.64 7.13 -20.42
N PRO A 98 13.35 8.15 -19.92
CA PRO A 98 14.22 7.99 -18.76
C PRO A 98 13.41 7.65 -17.50
N THR A 99 13.98 6.77 -16.67
CA THR A 99 13.37 6.29 -15.41
C THR A 99 14.03 6.84 -14.15
N ASP A 100 15.23 7.44 -14.26
CA ASP A 100 16.07 7.81 -13.10
C ASP A 100 15.36 8.77 -12.14
N LYS A 101 14.59 9.71 -12.71
CA LYS A 101 13.84 10.70 -11.95
C LYS A 101 12.66 10.11 -11.17
N LEU A 102 12.10 8.99 -11.61
CA LEU A 102 10.88 8.41 -11.00
C LEU A 102 11.15 7.94 -9.56
N ARG A 103 12.29 7.30 -9.32
CA ARG A 103 12.69 6.85 -7.99
C ARG A 103 12.95 8.00 -7.04
N ILE A 104 13.62 9.04 -7.54
CA ILE A 104 13.88 10.27 -6.77
C ILE A 104 12.55 10.91 -6.35
N VAL A 105 11.60 11.04 -7.28
CA VAL A 105 10.26 11.58 -6.96
C VAL A 105 9.55 10.73 -5.91
N TYR A 106 9.57 9.40 -6.04
CA TYR A 106 8.97 8.50 -5.06
C TYR A 106 9.58 8.68 -3.66
N ILE A 107 10.91 8.72 -3.57
CA ILE A 107 11.62 8.90 -2.31
C ILE A 107 11.29 10.26 -1.71
N SER A 108 11.40 11.34 -2.48
CA SER A 108 11.12 12.70 -2.01
C SER A 108 9.68 12.87 -1.52
N VAL A 109 8.69 12.32 -2.25
CA VAL A 109 7.29 12.35 -1.83
C VAL A 109 7.12 11.61 -0.52
N ASN A 110 7.64 10.39 -0.39
CA ASN A 110 7.53 9.62 0.86
C ASN A 110 8.21 10.35 2.02
N THR A 111 9.46 10.76 1.86
CA THR A 111 10.19 11.52 2.90
C THR A 111 9.41 12.75 3.35
N GLY A 112 8.85 13.52 2.40
CA GLY A 112 8.01 14.67 2.73
C GLY A 112 6.78 14.28 3.55
N MET A 113 6.08 13.21 3.17
CA MET A 113 4.89 12.75 3.91
C MET A 113 5.22 12.30 5.34
N TYR A 114 6.27 11.50 5.52
CA TYR A 114 6.69 11.06 6.86
C TYR A 114 7.18 12.22 7.71
N PHE A 115 7.91 13.17 7.12
CA PHE A 115 8.39 14.34 7.83
C PHE A 115 7.24 15.20 8.36
N ILE A 116 6.27 15.54 7.49
CA ILE A 116 5.10 16.32 7.89
C ILE A 116 4.30 15.60 8.98
N GLN A 117 4.06 14.29 8.85
CA GLN A 117 3.35 13.54 9.89
C GLN A 117 4.12 13.52 11.21
N ALA A 118 5.43 13.31 11.18
CA ALA A 118 6.26 13.32 12.38
C ALA A 118 6.19 14.68 13.09
N CYS A 119 6.22 15.79 12.36
CA CYS A 119 6.03 17.13 12.91
C CYS A 119 4.65 17.28 13.59
N ILE A 120 3.59 16.79 12.97
CA ILE A 120 2.22 16.82 13.54
C ILE A 120 2.17 16.02 14.84
N TRP A 121 2.73 14.81 14.86
CA TRP A 121 2.79 13.98 16.06
C TRP A 121 3.58 14.61 17.20
N ILE A 122 4.75 15.18 16.89
CA ILE A 122 5.58 15.86 17.89
C ILE A 122 4.85 17.08 18.45
N TYR A 123 4.19 17.87 17.60
CA TYR A 123 3.40 19.02 18.07
C TYR A 123 2.31 18.56 19.04
N LEU A 124 1.50 17.58 18.62
CA LEU A 124 0.39 17.08 19.42
C LEU A 124 0.82 16.39 20.72
N TRP A 125 2.06 15.90 20.77
CA TRP A 125 2.64 15.35 21.99
C TRP A 125 2.98 16.45 23.00
N ILE A 126 3.55 17.56 22.53
CA ILE A 126 3.94 18.69 23.38
C ILE A 126 2.71 19.45 23.86
N ASP A 127 1.84 19.82 22.93
CA ASP A 127 0.61 20.55 23.22
C ASP A 127 -0.55 19.99 22.39
N TYR A 128 -1.50 19.36 23.09
CA TYR A 128 -2.67 18.79 22.46
C TYR A 128 -3.57 19.93 21.93
N SER A 129 -3.70 19.99 20.61
CA SER A 129 -4.57 20.95 19.93
C SER A 129 -5.51 20.24 18.98
N THR A 130 -6.82 20.44 19.17
CA THR A 130 -7.86 19.91 18.28
C THR A 130 -7.74 20.46 16.86
N VAL A 131 -7.22 21.68 16.70
CA VAL A 131 -6.94 22.28 15.39
C VAL A 131 -5.81 21.54 14.68
N VAL A 132 -4.74 21.18 15.39
CA VAL A 132 -3.63 20.42 14.79
C VAL A 132 -4.04 18.99 14.48
N GLN A 133 -4.88 18.38 15.32
CA GLN A 133 -5.47 17.07 15.03
C GLN A 133 -6.36 17.12 13.77
N PHE A 134 -7.18 18.16 13.63
CA PHE A 134 -7.96 18.42 12.42
C PHE A 134 -7.06 18.54 11.19
N ILE A 135 -5.99 19.33 11.26
CA ILE A 135 -4.99 19.48 10.18
C ILE A 135 -4.38 18.12 9.83
N GLY A 136 -4.03 17.30 10.82
CA GLY A 136 -3.51 15.94 10.61
C GLY A 136 -4.47 15.04 9.85
N ASN A 137 -5.76 15.07 10.19
CA ASN A 137 -6.78 14.30 9.46
C ASN A 137 -6.95 14.79 8.01
N ILE A 138 -6.99 16.11 7.79
CA ILE A 138 -7.05 16.67 6.43
C ILE A 138 -5.80 16.29 5.62
N PHE A 139 -4.63 16.29 6.25
CA PHE A 139 -3.39 15.84 5.63
C PHE A 139 -3.48 14.36 5.22
N MET A 140 -3.96 13.47 6.09
CA MET A 140 -4.15 12.04 5.78
C MET A 140 -5.19 11.79 4.68
N ALA A 141 -6.24 12.61 4.60
CA ALA A 141 -7.18 12.59 3.47
C ALA A 141 -6.47 13.00 2.16
N GLY A 142 -5.65 14.05 2.21
CA GLY A 142 -4.81 14.50 1.08
C GLY A 142 -3.85 13.41 0.59
N VAL A 143 -3.14 12.74 1.50
CA VAL A 143 -2.26 11.59 1.20
C VAL A 143 -3.03 10.50 0.45
N SER A 144 -4.26 10.21 0.88
CA SER A 144 -5.12 9.20 0.24
C SER A 144 -5.53 9.61 -1.18
N ILE A 145 -5.90 10.87 -1.39
CA ILE A 145 -6.21 11.41 -2.74
C ILE A 145 -4.99 11.35 -3.66
N ILE A 146 -3.81 11.74 -3.17
CA ILE A 146 -2.57 11.69 -3.97
C ILE A 146 -2.29 10.25 -4.44
N ALA A 147 -2.45 9.26 -3.57
CA ALA A 147 -2.31 7.85 -3.96
C ALA A 147 -3.36 7.43 -5.00
N ALA A 148 -4.64 7.78 -4.80
CA ALA A 148 -5.70 7.48 -5.75
C ALA A 148 -5.40 8.06 -7.14
N LEU A 149 -4.96 9.32 -7.20
CA LEU A 149 -4.55 9.97 -8.45
C LEU A 149 -3.34 9.25 -9.09
N GLY A 150 -2.35 8.82 -8.29
CA GLY A 150 -1.22 8.02 -8.77
C GLY A 150 -1.67 6.73 -9.48
N PHE A 151 -2.61 6.00 -8.90
CA PHE A 151 -3.21 4.81 -9.52
C PHE A 151 -3.98 5.14 -10.78
N LEU A 152 -4.82 6.17 -10.76
CA LEU A 152 -5.60 6.58 -11.92
C LEU A 152 -4.69 6.97 -13.11
N LEU A 153 -3.63 7.74 -12.84
CA LEU A 153 -2.71 8.22 -13.85
C LEU A 153 -1.81 7.12 -14.41
N TYR A 154 -1.00 6.45 -13.57
CA TYR A 154 -0.02 5.48 -14.05
C TYR A 154 -0.63 4.10 -14.30
N GLY A 155 -1.59 3.66 -13.47
CA GLY A 155 -2.37 2.45 -13.73
C GLY A 155 -3.20 2.57 -14.99
N GLY A 156 -3.88 3.72 -15.18
CA GLY A 156 -4.61 4.03 -16.40
C GLY A 156 -3.72 4.08 -17.64
N ARG A 157 -2.60 4.82 -17.60
CA ARG A 157 -1.62 4.88 -18.71
C ARG A 157 -1.10 3.51 -19.10
N LEU A 158 -0.73 2.68 -18.11
CA LEU A 158 -0.26 1.32 -18.35
C LEU A 158 -1.36 0.43 -18.94
N PHE A 159 -2.59 0.54 -18.43
CA PHE A 159 -3.75 -0.19 -18.95
C PHE A 159 -4.03 0.14 -20.43
N PHE A 160 -4.08 1.43 -20.79
CA PHE A 160 -4.28 1.85 -22.18
C PHE A 160 -3.13 1.40 -23.09
N MET A 161 -1.88 1.48 -22.61
CA MET A 161 -0.72 1.00 -23.36
C MET A 161 -0.83 -0.51 -23.66
N LEU A 162 -1.18 -1.32 -22.67
CA LEU A 162 -1.36 -2.77 -22.83
C LEU A 162 -2.52 -3.12 -23.76
N ARG A 163 -3.55 -2.27 -23.84
CA ARG A 163 -4.72 -2.45 -24.74
C ARG A 163 -4.42 -2.14 -26.20
N ARG A 164 -3.45 -1.27 -26.50
CA ARG A 164 -3.13 -0.83 -27.88
C ARG A 164 -2.45 -1.89 -28.74
N PHE A 165 -1.75 -2.86 -28.14
CA PHE A 165 -1.15 -3.95 -28.90
C PHE A 165 -2.19 -5.03 -29.18
N PRO A 166 -2.26 -5.60 -30.40
CA PRO A 166 -3.21 -6.65 -30.73
C PRO A 166 -3.08 -7.79 -29.69
N ILE A 167 -4.20 -8.10 -29.04
CA ILE A 167 -4.27 -9.00 -27.88
C ILE A 167 -4.31 -10.45 -28.38
N GLU A 168 -3.33 -10.84 -29.19
CA GLU A 168 -3.31 -12.17 -29.81
C GLU A 168 -2.93 -13.29 -28.83
N SER A 169 -2.29 -12.93 -27.70
CA SER A 169 -1.87 -13.92 -26.69
C SER A 169 -2.73 -13.89 -25.42
N LYS A 170 -3.16 -15.09 -24.97
CA LYS A 170 -3.88 -15.31 -23.70
C LYS A 170 -3.13 -14.72 -22.49
N GLY A 171 -1.80 -14.72 -22.52
CA GLY A 171 -0.94 -14.16 -21.47
C GLY A 171 -1.05 -12.63 -21.34
N ARG A 172 -1.13 -11.91 -22.46
CA ARG A 172 -1.24 -10.43 -22.46
C ARG A 172 -2.61 -9.96 -21.96
N ARG A 173 -3.69 -10.65 -22.34
CA ARG A 173 -5.05 -10.36 -21.82
C ARG A 173 -5.11 -10.51 -20.29
N LYS A 174 -4.48 -11.55 -19.76
CA LYS A 174 -4.37 -11.75 -18.31
C LYS A 174 -3.64 -10.59 -17.63
N LYS A 175 -2.52 -10.14 -18.20
CA LYS A 175 -1.75 -9.02 -17.63
C LYS A 175 -2.52 -7.69 -17.64
N LEU A 176 -3.27 -7.44 -18.70
CA LEU A 176 -4.16 -6.27 -18.79
C LEU A 176 -5.23 -6.29 -17.68
N HIS A 177 -5.85 -7.44 -17.44
CA HIS A 177 -6.82 -7.61 -16.36
C HIS A 177 -6.18 -7.48 -14.98
N GLU A 178 -4.97 -8.02 -14.78
CA GLU A 178 -4.22 -7.83 -13.53
C GLU A 178 -4.01 -6.33 -13.22
N VAL A 179 -3.50 -5.56 -14.19
CA VAL A 179 -3.26 -4.11 -14.01
C VAL A 179 -4.57 -3.35 -13.79
N GLY A 180 -5.59 -3.62 -14.61
CA GLY A 180 -6.90 -2.97 -14.50
C GLY A 180 -7.58 -3.24 -13.15
N SER A 181 -7.62 -4.50 -12.71
CA SER A 181 -8.21 -4.86 -11.42
C SER A 181 -7.46 -4.26 -10.24
N VAL A 182 -6.12 -4.31 -10.23
CA VAL A 182 -5.34 -3.72 -9.13
C VAL A 182 -5.52 -2.21 -9.10
N THR A 183 -5.56 -1.55 -10.27
CA THR A 183 -5.82 -0.10 -10.36
C THR A 183 -7.17 0.26 -9.76
N ALA A 184 -8.24 -0.45 -10.15
CA ALA A 184 -9.59 -0.21 -9.64
C ALA A 184 -9.68 -0.44 -8.12
N ILE A 185 -9.16 -1.57 -7.63
CA ILE A 185 -9.17 -1.90 -6.19
C ILE A 185 -8.45 -0.82 -5.39
N CYS A 186 -7.24 -0.43 -5.79
CA CYS A 186 -6.44 0.55 -5.05
C CYS A 186 -7.06 1.95 -5.13
N PHE A 187 -7.51 2.37 -6.31
CA PHE A 187 -8.21 3.65 -6.49
C PHE A 187 -9.44 3.74 -5.59
N THR A 188 -10.35 2.77 -5.67
CA THR A 188 -11.56 2.75 -4.83
C THR A 188 -11.22 2.70 -3.34
N CYS A 189 -10.24 1.88 -2.96
CA CYS A 189 -9.75 1.79 -1.58
C CYS A 189 -9.28 3.14 -1.03
N PHE A 190 -8.41 3.86 -1.77
CA PHE A 190 -7.92 5.17 -1.34
C PHE A 190 -8.99 6.26 -1.36
N ILE A 191 -9.97 6.17 -2.27
CA ILE A 191 -11.14 7.07 -2.27
C ILE A 191 -12.00 6.83 -1.04
N ILE A 192 -12.34 5.58 -0.71
CA ILE A 192 -13.09 5.25 0.51
C ILE A 192 -12.32 5.74 1.74
N ARG A 193 -11.00 5.51 1.78
CA ARG A 193 -10.13 5.99 2.86
C ARG A 193 -10.24 7.50 3.03
N CYS A 194 -10.14 8.28 1.95
CA CYS A 194 -10.29 9.72 1.98
C CYS A 194 -11.67 10.15 2.51
N VAL A 195 -12.74 9.58 1.94
CA VAL A 195 -14.12 9.92 2.32
C VAL A 195 -14.36 9.65 3.80
N VAL A 196 -13.98 8.47 4.30
CA VAL A 196 -14.17 8.12 5.72
C VAL A 196 -13.37 9.03 6.64
N VAL A 197 -12.13 9.39 6.28
CA VAL A 197 -11.34 10.35 7.07
C VAL A 197 -12.02 11.72 7.10
N LEU A 198 -12.50 12.22 5.97
CA LEU A 198 -13.24 13.49 5.92
C LEU A 198 -14.54 13.43 6.74
N VAL A 199 -15.31 12.35 6.61
CA VAL A 199 -16.52 12.15 7.42
C VAL A 199 -16.18 12.13 8.91
N SER A 200 -15.10 11.45 9.31
CA SER A 200 -14.69 11.39 10.72
C SER A 200 -14.30 12.75 11.31
N VAL A 201 -13.91 13.70 10.44
CA VAL A 201 -13.59 15.08 10.82
C VAL A 201 -14.85 15.92 11.03
N PHE A 202 -15.87 15.75 10.17
CA PHE A 202 -17.10 16.55 10.23
C PHE A 202 -18.17 15.95 11.14
N ASP A 203 -18.15 14.64 11.35
CA ASP A 203 -19.06 13.90 12.23
C ASP A 203 -18.29 13.14 13.31
N SER A 204 -17.63 13.90 14.18
CA SER A 204 -16.77 13.37 15.22
C SER A 204 -17.50 12.64 16.35
N LYS A 205 -18.84 12.69 16.40
CA LYS A 205 -19.64 12.02 17.45
C LYS A 205 -20.02 10.60 17.07
N ASP A 206 -20.47 10.37 15.84
CA ASP A 206 -20.99 9.06 15.41
C ASP A 206 -20.04 8.31 14.46
N ALA A 207 -19.10 9.01 13.82
CA ALA A 207 -18.16 8.45 12.84
C ALA A 207 -16.68 8.67 13.18
N SER A 208 -16.37 8.94 14.45
CA SER A 208 -14.97 9.05 14.88
C SER A 208 -14.24 7.72 14.64
N LEU A 209 -13.08 7.80 13.99
CA LEU A 209 -12.16 6.65 13.87
C LEU A 209 -11.38 6.41 15.18
N ASP A 210 -11.83 7.00 16.28
CA ASP A 210 -11.20 6.85 17.58
C ASP A 210 -11.46 5.44 18.12
N VAL A 211 -10.37 4.68 18.26
CA VAL A 211 -10.41 3.25 18.59
C VAL A 211 -11.11 3.00 19.93
N LEU A 212 -10.99 3.95 20.85
CA LEU A 212 -11.46 3.77 22.21
C LEU A 212 -12.99 3.74 22.30
N TYR A 213 -13.69 4.41 21.38
CA TYR A 213 -15.15 4.54 21.39
C TYR A 213 -15.84 3.57 20.43
N HIS A 214 -15.23 3.26 19.28
CA HIS A 214 -15.85 2.39 18.26
C HIS A 214 -14.90 1.31 17.72
N PRO A 215 -14.48 0.33 18.55
CA PRO A 215 -13.53 -0.70 18.15
C PRO A 215 -14.04 -1.57 16.98
N VAL A 216 -15.34 -1.83 16.91
CA VAL A 216 -15.95 -2.59 15.80
C VAL A 216 -15.93 -1.81 14.49
N LEU A 217 -16.24 -0.51 14.52
CA LEU A 217 -16.20 0.36 13.34
C LEU A 217 -14.77 0.47 12.80
N ASN A 218 -13.81 0.69 13.70
CA ASN A 218 -12.39 0.75 13.38
C ASN A 218 -11.90 -0.57 12.75
N LEU A 219 -12.30 -1.70 13.33
CA LEU A 219 -12.02 -3.04 12.79
C LEU A 219 -12.56 -3.21 11.37
N ILE A 220 -13.84 -2.87 11.14
CA ILE A 220 -14.49 -2.99 9.83
C ILE A 220 -13.77 -2.10 8.81
N TYR A 221 -13.54 -0.84 9.16
CA TYR A 221 -12.87 0.13 8.30
C TYR A 221 -11.51 -0.38 7.82
N TYR A 222 -10.57 -0.66 8.73
CA TYR A 222 -9.22 -1.10 8.35
C TYR A 222 -9.19 -2.48 7.69
N THR A 223 -10.17 -3.34 7.98
CA THR A 223 -10.31 -4.59 7.23
C THR A 223 -10.65 -4.31 5.77
N LEU A 224 -11.62 -3.43 5.51
CA LEU A 224 -12.12 -3.11 4.17
C LEU A 224 -11.15 -2.26 3.35
N VAL A 225 -10.45 -1.32 3.97
CA VAL A 225 -9.59 -0.34 3.26
C VAL A 225 -8.10 -0.62 3.38
N GLU A 226 -7.66 -1.67 4.10
CA GLU A 226 -6.25 -2.04 4.14
C GLU A 226 -6.04 -3.54 3.93
N VAL A 227 -6.61 -4.38 4.80
CA VAL A 227 -6.33 -5.83 4.80
C VAL A 227 -6.90 -6.53 3.55
N LEU A 228 -8.16 -6.26 3.22
CA LEU A 228 -8.83 -6.88 2.07
C LEU A 228 -8.22 -6.43 0.74
N PRO A 229 -7.98 -5.13 0.48
CA PRO A 229 -7.24 -4.67 -0.70
C PRO A 229 -5.84 -5.29 -0.78
N SER A 230 -5.13 -5.41 0.34
CA SER A 230 -3.82 -6.10 0.40
C SER A 230 -3.92 -7.56 0.00
N ALA A 231 -4.90 -8.29 0.51
CA ALA A 231 -5.10 -9.70 0.18
C ALA A 231 -5.46 -9.88 -1.30
N LEU A 232 -6.36 -9.04 -1.84
CA LEU A 232 -6.77 -9.09 -3.25
C LEU A 232 -5.60 -8.76 -4.19
N VAL A 233 -4.81 -7.73 -3.88
CA VAL A 233 -3.65 -7.37 -4.70
C VAL A 233 -2.59 -8.46 -4.66
N LEU A 234 -2.33 -9.07 -3.49
CA LEU A 234 -1.46 -10.24 -3.39
C LEU A 234 -1.97 -11.39 -4.27
N TYR A 235 -3.26 -11.69 -4.21
CA TYR A 235 -3.87 -12.76 -4.98
C TYR A 235 -3.72 -12.53 -6.49
N ILE A 236 -3.92 -11.28 -6.95
CA ILE A 236 -3.77 -10.92 -8.36
C ILE A 236 -2.31 -10.98 -8.79
N LEU A 237 -1.38 -10.51 -7.95
CA LEU A 237 0.06 -10.41 -8.27
C LEU A 237 0.89 -11.64 -7.83
N ARG A 238 0.26 -12.74 -7.39
CA ARG A 238 0.93 -13.94 -6.85
C ARG A 238 1.84 -14.70 -7.81
N LYS A 239 1.93 -14.27 -9.07
CA LYS A 239 2.70 -14.98 -10.10
C LYS A 239 4.20 -14.69 -9.91
N LEU A 240 4.98 -15.74 -9.73
CA LEU A 240 6.43 -15.64 -9.57
C LEU A 240 7.12 -15.22 -10.88
N PRO A 241 8.27 -14.52 -10.80
CA PRO A 241 9.10 -14.25 -11.96
C PRO A 241 9.54 -15.56 -12.64
N PRO A 242 9.61 -15.60 -13.98
CA PRO A 242 10.11 -16.78 -14.69
C PRO A 242 11.56 -17.06 -14.29
N LYS A 243 11.92 -18.35 -14.14
CA LYS A 243 13.35 -18.72 -14.03
C LYS A 243 14.00 -18.42 -15.38
N ARG A 244 15.22 -17.88 -15.38
CA ARG A 244 16.02 -17.93 -16.61
C ARG A 244 16.19 -19.40 -16.98
N VAL A 245 15.75 -19.76 -18.18
CA VAL A 245 16.33 -20.92 -18.85
C VAL A 245 17.76 -20.48 -19.13
N SER A 246 18.73 -21.05 -18.42
CA SER A 246 20.15 -20.87 -18.75
C SER A 246 20.25 -21.09 -20.26
N ALA A 247 20.64 -20.05 -20.99
CA ALA A 247 20.82 -20.14 -22.43
C ALA A 247 21.73 -21.33 -22.68
N GLN A 248 21.13 -22.43 -23.14
CA GLN A 248 21.85 -23.58 -23.62
C GLN A 248 22.55 -23.05 -24.87
N TYR A 249 23.82 -22.70 -24.71
CA TYR A 249 24.68 -22.27 -25.79
C TYR A 249 24.65 -23.42 -26.81
N HIS A 250 23.81 -23.31 -27.83
CA HIS A 250 23.96 -24.17 -28.99
C HIS A 250 25.19 -23.62 -29.72
N PRO A 251 26.32 -24.35 -29.74
CA PRO A 251 27.41 -23.96 -30.60
C PRO A 251 26.88 -23.96 -32.03
N ILE A 252 27.05 -22.83 -32.71
CA ILE A 252 26.85 -22.73 -34.16
C ILE A 252 27.86 -23.71 -34.77
N ARG A 253 27.37 -24.70 -35.51
CA ARG A 253 28.18 -25.66 -36.26
C ARG A 253 28.17 -25.27 -37.73
#